data_AF-A0A5A7Q7P3-F1
#
_entry.id   AF-A0A5A7Q7P3-F1
#
_cell.length_a   1.000
_cell.length_b   1.000
_cell.length_c   1.000
_cell.angle_alpha   90.00
_cell.angle_beta   90.00
_cell.angle_gamma   90.00
#
_symmetry.space_group_name_H-M   'P 1'
#
loop_
_entity.id
_entity.type
_entity.pdbx_description
1 polymer ?
#
loop_
_entity_poly.entity_id
_entity_poly.type
_entity_poly.pdbx_seq_one_letter_code
_entity_poly.pdbx_strand_id
1 'polypeptide(L)'
;MELMKERFSKLLLGEDMSGGGKGVSSALALSNAITNMAEQKRLEPMAADTKARWRKEIDWLLSVTDHIVEFVPSKQRSKDGTNMESRKGELRSIEVFDAVVFCR
;
A
#
# COMPACT_ATOMS: atom_id res chain seq x y z
N MET A 1 -7.73 15.16 5.48
CA MET A 1 -7.13 14.17 6.39
C MET A 1 -8.16 13.18 6.94
N GLU A 2 -9.39 13.62 7.25
CA GLU A 2 -10.44 12.71 7.76
C GLU A 2 -10.76 11.55 6.80
N LEU A 3 -10.90 11.80 5.50
CA LEU A 3 -11.08 10.73 4.50
C LEU A 3 -9.94 9.70 4.50
N MET A 4 -8.70 10.14 4.70
CA MET A 4 -7.53 9.27 4.76
C MET A 4 -7.60 8.37 6.00
N LYS A 5 -7.91 8.96 7.16
CA LYS A 5 -8.08 8.20 8.42
C LYS A 5 -9.18 7.16 8.30
N GLU A 6 -10.34 7.54 7.77
CA GLU A 6 -11.47 6.61 7.61
C GLU A 6 -11.10 5.40 6.73
N ARG A 7 -10.35 5.63 5.64
CA ARG A 7 -9.89 4.56 4.75
C ARG A 7 -8.87 3.65 5.43
N PHE A 8 -7.85 4.22 6.08
CA PHE A 8 -6.86 3.42 6.80
C PHE A 8 -7.48 2.64 7.96
N SER A 9 -8.43 3.22 8.70
CA SER A 9 -9.16 2.51 9.74
C SER A 9 -9.93 1.32 9.19
N LYS A 10 -10.64 1.48 8.05
CA LYS A 10 -11.34 0.37 7.38
C LYS A 10 -10.40 -0.74 6.90
N LEU A 11 -9.23 -0.36 6.40
CA LEU A 11 -8.18 -1.28 5.97
C LEU A 11 -7.59 -2.08 7.14
N LEU A 12 -7.31 -1.41 8.26
CA LEU A 12 -6.77 -2.04 9.47
C LEU A 12 -7.78 -2.97 10.14
N LEU A 13 -9.08 -2.70 9.97
CA LEU A 13 -10.17 -3.55 10.45
C LEU A 13 -10.49 -4.73 9.50
N GLY A 14 -9.84 -4.81 8.34
CA GLY A 14 -10.06 -5.89 7.38
C GLY A 14 -11.50 -5.96 6.87
N GLU A 15 -12.11 -4.81 6.57
CA GLU A 15 -13.54 -4.67 6.18
C GLU A 15 -14.57 -5.02 7.28
N ASP A 16 -14.14 -5.58 8.42
CA ASP A 16 -15.01 -5.91 9.55
C ASP A 16 -15.17 -4.72 10.51
N MET A 17 -16.20 -3.92 10.27
CA MET A 17 -16.58 -2.77 11.09
C MET A 17 -17.14 -3.14 12.48
N SER A 18 -17.33 -4.44 12.78
CA SER A 18 -17.84 -4.92 14.08
C SER A 18 -16.74 -5.06 15.15
N GLY A 19 -15.47 -5.01 14.75
CA GLY A 19 -14.33 -5.19 15.67
C GLY A 19 -14.14 -6.62 16.17
N GLY A 20 -14.86 -7.59 15.60
CA GLY A 20 -14.87 -8.99 16.04
C GLY A 20 -13.69 -9.83 15.55
N GLY A 21 -12.72 -9.24 14.85
CA GLY A 21 -11.52 -9.92 14.35
C GLY A 21 -11.79 -10.94 13.24
N LYS A 22 -12.97 -10.90 12.59
CA LYS A 22 -13.34 -11.76 11.45
C LYS A 22 -13.06 -11.10 10.09
N GLY A 23 -12.25 -10.05 10.09
CA GLY A 23 -11.90 -9.30 8.89
C GLY A 23 -11.01 -10.09 7.93
N VAL A 24 -10.93 -9.62 6.70
CA VAL A 24 -10.01 -10.11 5.67
C VAL A 24 -8.58 -9.62 5.92
N SER A 25 -7.60 -10.24 5.27
CA SER A 25 -6.21 -9.75 5.33
C SER A 25 -6.12 -8.31 4.84
N SER A 26 -5.18 -7.53 5.39
CA SER A 26 -4.98 -6.13 4.95
C SER A 26 -4.65 -6.03 3.46
N ALA A 27 -3.94 -7.02 2.91
CA ALA A 27 -3.67 -7.12 1.48
C ALA A 27 -4.96 -7.30 0.65
N LEU A 28 -5.90 -8.14 1.11
CA LEU A 28 -7.17 -8.35 0.44
C LEU A 28 -8.09 -7.12 0.57
N ALA A 29 -8.12 -6.48 1.73
CA ALA A 29 -8.84 -5.21 1.91
C ALA A 29 -8.27 -4.09 1.02
N LEU A 30 -6.95 -4.03 0.82
CA LEU A 30 -6.31 -3.12 -0.15
C LEU A 30 -6.75 -3.43 -1.58
N SER A 31 -6.70 -4.70 -1.97
CA SER A 31 -7.09 -5.14 -3.32
C SER A 31 -8.56 -4.85 -3.62
N ASN A 32 -9.46 -5.14 -2.68
CA ASN A 32 -10.88 -4.82 -2.78
C ASN A 32 -11.12 -3.31 -2.85
N ALA A 33 -10.42 -2.50 -2.04
CA ALA A 33 -10.55 -1.05 -2.07
C ALA A 33 -10.12 -0.46 -3.43
N ILE A 34 -9.01 -0.93 -4.00
CA ILE A 34 -8.53 -0.50 -5.33
C ILE A 34 -9.51 -0.95 -6.42
N THR A 35 -9.96 -2.21 -6.37
CA THR A 35 -10.90 -2.77 -7.35
C THR A 35 -12.22 -2.01 -7.34
N ASN A 36 -12.81 -1.78 -6.15
CA ASN A 36 -14.05 -1.01 -6.01
C ASN A 36 -13.91 0.44 -6.50
N MET A 37 -12.72 1.05 -6.41
CA MET A 37 -12.45 2.38 -6.99
C MET A 37 -12.28 2.33 -8.51
N ALA A 38 -11.82 1.22 -9.07
CA ALA A 38 -11.60 1.02 -10.50
C ALA A 38 -12.84 0.46 -11.23
N GLU A 39 -13.81 -0.11 -10.51
CA GLU A 39 -15.10 -0.57 -11.03
C GLU A 39 -15.99 0.60 -11.48
N GLN A 40 -15.60 1.28 -12.54
CA GLN A 40 -16.53 2.07 -13.34
C GLN A 40 -17.43 1.10 -14.10
N LYS A 41 -18.73 1.08 -13.78
CA LYS A 41 -19.74 0.24 -14.45
C LYS A 41 -19.85 0.48 -15.97
N ARG A 42 -19.24 1.56 -16.50
CA ARG A 42 -19.18 1.91 -17.93
C ARG A 42 -17.80 2.49 -18.23
N LEU A 43 -17.19 2.09 -19.35
CA LEU A 43 -15.93 2.60 -19.90
C LEU A 43 -16.08 4.03 -20.44
N GLU A 44 -16.50 4.96 -19.58
CA GLU A 44 -16.62 6.37 -19.93
C GLU A 44 -15.44 7.16 -19.37
N PRO A 45 -14.98 8.22 -20.08
CA PRO A 45 -13.92 9.09 -19.59
C PRO A 45 -14.30 9.63 -18.21
N MET A 46 -13.46 9.36 -17.22
CA MET A 46 -13.65 9.86 -15.87
C MET A 46 -13.63 11.40 -15.88
N ALA A 47 -14.60 12.05 -15.24
CA ALA A 47 -14.61 13.49 -15.08
C ALA A 47 -13.32 13.97 -14.39
N ALA A 48 -12.79 15.13 -14.77
CA ALA A 48 -11.50 15.64 -14.29
C ALA A 48 -11.42 15.71 -12.75
N ASP A 49 -12.52 16.11 -12.10
CA ASP A 49 -12.63 16.17 -10.65
C ASP A 49 -12.57 14.78 -10.00
N THR A 50 -13.27 13.80 -10.56
CA THR A 50 -13.24 12.41 -10.10
C THR A 50 -11.86 11.80 -10.28
N LYS A 51 -11.18 12.10 -11.39
CA LYS A 51 -9.81 11.65 -11.66
C LYS A 51 -8.81 12.23 -10.66
N ALA A 52 -8.94 13.51 -10.31
CA ALA A 52 -8.09 14.16 -9.32
C ALA A 52 -8.29 13.56 -7.92
N ARG A 53 -9.55 13.26 -7.56
CA ARG A 53 -9.88 12.57 -6.31
C ARG A 53 -9.34 11.13 -6.29
N TRP A 54 -9.55 10.39 -7.36
CA TRP A 54 -9.05 9.01 -7.51
C TRP A 54 -7.53 8.95 -7.39
N ARG A 55 -6.81 9.87 -8.04
CA ARG A 55 -5.34 9.92 -7.97
C ARG A 55 -4.84 10.18 -6.53
N LYS A 56 -5.51 11.05 -5.77
CA LYS A 56 -5.20 11.27 -4.35
C LYS A 56 -5.50 10.03 -3.49
N GLU A 57 -6.62 9.36 -3.72
CA GLU A 57 -6.99 8.16 -2.94
C GLU A 57 -6.01 7.01 -3.21
N ILE A 58 -5.59 6.81 -4.46
CA ILE A 58 -4.57 5.81 -4.81
C ILE A 58 -3.20 6.16 -4.23
N ASP A 59 -2.79 7.42 -4.29
CA ASP A 59 -1.52 7.87 -3.70
C ASP A 59 -1.44 7.51 -2.20
N TRP A 60 -2.55 7.66 -1.47
CA TRP A 60 -2.61 7.24 -0.07
C TRP A 60 -2.47 5.73 0.11
N LEU A 61 -3.11 4.91 -0.74
CA LEU A 61 -2.98 3.45 -0.65
C LEU A 61 -1.58 2.97 -1.03
N LEU A 62 -0.96 3.60 -2.03
CA LEU A 62 0.41 3.31 -2.47
C LEU A 62 1.47 3.74 -1.47
N SER A 63 1.18 4.69 -0.57
CA SER A 63 2.13 5.05 0.49
C SER A 63 2.55 3.85 1.38
N VAL A 64 1.71 2.81 1.47
CA VAL A 64 2.05 1.57 2.20
C VAL A 64 3.16 0.80 1.50
N THR A 65 3.24 0.86 0.17
CA THR A 65 4.27 0.13 -0.60
C THR A 65 5.66 0.73 -0.41
N ASP A 66 5.76 2.03 -0.12
CA ASP A 66 7.03 2.69 0.18
C ASP A 66 7.67 2.18 1.49
N HIS A 67 6.90 1.49 2.32
CA HIS A 67 7.37 0.90 3.57
C HIS A 67 7.71 -0.59 3.43
N ILE A 68 7.49 -1.19 2.24
CA ILE A 68 7.83 -2.58 1.99
C ILE A 68 9.27 -2.67 1.50
N VAL A 69 10.18 -2.79 2.46
CA VAL A 69 11.62 -2.89 2.21
C VAL A 69 12.10 -4.33 2.35
N GLU A 70 13.03 -4.71 1.48
CA GLU A 70 13.87 -5.88 1.67
C GLU A 70 15.14 -5.47 2.40
N PHE A 71 15.48 -6.26 3.42
CA PHE A 71 16.66 -5.99 4.22
C PHE A 71 17.87 -6.71 3.64
N VAL A 72 18.66 -6.00 2.85
CA VAL A 72 19.87 -6.53 2.23
C VAL A 72 21.10 -6.29 3.13
N PRO A 73 21.95 -7.30 3.34
CA PRO A 73 23.20 -7.12 4.06
C PRO A 73 24.11 -6.20 3.25
N SER A 74 24.61 -5.15 3.88
CA SER A 74 25.49 -4.16 3.25
C SER A 74 26.73 -3.94 4.09
N LYS A 75 27.87 -3.73 3.45
CA LYS A 75 29.11 -3.34 4.14
C LYS A 75 29.16 -1.82 4.18
N GLN A 76 29.11 -1.24 5.37
CA GLN A 76 29.23 0.19 5.58
C GLN A 76 30.58 0.50 6.21
N ARG A 77 31.36 1.38 5.57
CA ARG A 77 32.64 1.82 6.11
C ARG A 77 32.45 3.10 6.89
N SER A 78 32.80 3.09 8.18
CA SER A 78 32.79 4.29 9.02
C SER A 78 33.88 5.28 8.56
N LYS A 79 33.74 6.56 8.92
CA LYS A 79 34.76 7.60 8.64
C LYS A 79 36.13 7.26 9.24
N ASP A 80 36.15 6.45 10.30
CA ASP A 80 37.36 5.98 10.97
C ASP A 80 38.00 4.74 10.31
N GLY A 81 37.51 4.32 9.14
CA GLY A 81 38.09 3.22 8.34
C GLY A 81 37.63 1.81 8.72
N THR A 82 36.91 1.66 9.84
CA THR A 82 36.30 0.41 10.30
C THR A 82 35.18 -0.04 9.36
N ASN A 83 35.24 -1.30 8.90
CA ASN A 83 34.16 -1.92 8.13
C ASN A 83 33.15 -2.52 9.11
N MET A 84 31.91 -2.04 9.08
CA MET A 84 30.80 -2.61 9.81
C MET A 84 29.84 -3.30 8.84
N GLU A 85 29.35 -4.47 9.22
CA GLU A 85 28.23 -5.10 8.51
C GLU A 85 26.93 -4.45 9.01
N SER A 86 26.16 -3.89 8.09
CA SER A 86 24.95 -3.14 8.38
C SER A 86 23.84 -3.62 7.45
N ARG A 87 22.68 -3.92 8.02
CA ARG A 87 21.49 -4.27 7.24
C ARG A 87 20.85 -2.97 6.73
N LYS A 88 20.82 -2.78 5.41
CA LYS A 88 20.13 -1.64 4.79
C LYS A 88 18.76 -2.08 4.32
N GLY A 89 17.75 -1.24 4.52
CA GLY A 89 16.45 -1.41 3.88
C GLY A 89 16.54 -0.86 2.46
N GLU A 90 16.35 -1.72 1.48
CA GLU A 90 16.19 -1.35 0.07
C GLU A 90 14.73 -1.57 -0.30
N LEU A 91 14.10 -0.62 -1.00
CA LEU A 91 12.72 -0.79 -1.47
C LEU A 91 12.65 -2.08 -2.29
N ARG A 92 11.82 -3.02 -1.85
CA ARG A 92 11.64 -4.24 -2.63
C ARG A 92 10.93 -3.79 -3.91
N SER A 93 11.46 -4.20 -5.07
CA SER A 93 10.75 -4.08 -6.34
C SER A 93 9.58 -5.06 -6.34
N ILE A 94 8.61 -4.83 -5.46
CA ILE A 94 7.30 -5.42 -5.56
C ILE A 94 6.70 -4.69 -6.74
N GLU A 95 6.54 -5.40 -7.86
CA GLU A 95 5.50 -5.00 -8.80
C GLU A 95 4.24 -4.94 -7.95
N VAL A 96 3.77 -3.74 -7.59
CA VAL A 96 2.64 -3.53 -6.67
C VAL A 96 1.40 -4.30 -7.13
N PHE A 97 1.39 -4.69 -8.41
CA PHE A 97 0.49 -5.64 -9.01
C PHE A 97 0.56 -7.05 -8.41
N ASP A 98 1.72 -7.65 -8.17
CA ASP A 98 1.81 -9.04 -7.67
C ASP A 98 1.24 -9.19 -6.26
N ALA A 99 1.48 -8.24 -5.34
CA ALA A 99 0.90 -8.33 -3.98
C ALA A 99 -0.62 -8.09 -3.95
N VAL A 100 -1.15 -7.32 -4.91
CA VAL A 100 -2.58 -6.97 -5.00
C VAL A 100 -3.36 -8.01 -5.83
N VAL A 101 -2.72 -8.64 -6.81
CA VAL A 101 -3.32 -9.63 -7.73
C VAL A 101 -3.16 -11.07 -7.22
N PHE A 102 -2.09 -11.41 -6.49
CA PHE A 102 -1.82 -12.78 -6.06
C PHE A 102 -2.62 -13.23 -4.81
N CYS A 103 -3.42 -12.35 -4.21
CA CYS A 103 -4.34 -12.72 -3.11
C CYS A 103 -5.72 -13.22 -3.58
N ARG A 104 -5.89 -13.56 -4.87
CA ARG A 104 -7.14 -14.10 -5.40
C ARG A 104 -7.06 -15.59 -5.71
#